data_AF-A0AAV0K4R5-F1
#
_entry.id   AF-A0AAV0K4R5-F1
#
_cell.length_a   1.000
_cell.length_b   1.000
_cell.length_c   1.000
_cell.angle_alpha   90.00
_cell.angle_beta   90.00
_cell.angle_gamma   90.00
#
_symmetry.space_group_name_H-M   'P 1'
#
loop_
_entity.id
_entity.type
_entity.pdbx_description
1 polymer ?
#
loop_
_entity_poly.entity_id
_entity_poly.type
_entity_poly.pdbx_seq_one_letter_code
_entity_poly.pdbx_strand_id
1 'polypeptide(L)'
;MGRRLVWGLLIAFLCCAISLFLAPNDLHRSLVAATNHAQKDHHVNRAYNDALSKAILFFEGQRSGKLPADQRVTWRGDSALADGQPDNVNLVGGYYDAGDNVKFGWTMSYTTSLLCWAAIEYRQQITSAGEIEHLRQAIRWATDFLLRSHTSSTTFYTQVGDGNKDHSCWERPEDMDTPRTLYKITSQNPGSEAAGDAAAALAAASMVFEHVDAAYSSKLLQHAKQLFEFADKYRGSYGASCPFYCSYSGYQDELLWGATWLYEATGDKKYHGYLTSNQGWSGSVSEFSWDNKLAGVQTLLAKVTL
;
A
#
# COMPACT_ATOMS: atom_id res chain seq x y z
N MET A 1 19.47 55.29 11.46
CA MET A 1 18.21 54.59 11.77
C MET A 1 18.37 53.21 12.46
N GLY A 2 19.54 52.54 12.38
CA GLY A 2 19.69 51.15 12.88
C GLY A 2 20.01 50.94 14.38
N ARG A 3 20.46 51.96 15.13
CA ARG A 3 20.80 51.77 16.56
C ARG A 3 19.61 51.87 17.51
N ARG A 4 18.47 52.43 17.11
CA ARG A 4 17.27 52.52 17.98
C ARG A 4 16.42 51.24 17.97
N LEU A 5 16.44 50.46 16.88
CA LEU A 5 15.70 49.19 16.79
C LEU A 5 16.34 48.07 17.63
N VAL A 6 17.67 47.99 17.68
CA VAL A 6 18.39 46.93 18.40
C VAL A 6 18.20 47.05 19.91
N TRP A 7 18.21 48.28 20.44
CA TRP A 7 17.92 48.52 21.86
C TRP A 7 16.43 48.32 22.19
N GLY A 8 15.52 48.61 21.26
CA GLY A 8 14.09 48.33 21.43
C GLY A 8 13.78 46.83 21.54
N LEU A 9 14.45 45.99 20.73
CA LEU A 9 14.31 44.53 20.79
C LEU A 9 14.97 43.92 22.03
N LEU A 10 16.13 44.43 22.45
CA LEU A 10 16.80 44.00 23.69
C LEU A 10 15.99 44.37 24.95
N ILE A 11 15.37 45.55 24.98
CA ILE A 11 14.49 45.97 26.09
C ILE A 11 13.19 45.15 26.09
N ALA A 12 12.61 44.85 24.92
CA ALA A 12 11.44 43.97 24.82
C ALA A 12 11.74 42.54 25.30
N PHE A 13 12.91 41.99 24.98
CA PHE A 13 13.36 40.69 25.48
C PHE A 13 13.66 40.71 26.98
N LEU A 14 14.28 41.77 27.51
CA LEU A 14 14.53 41.92 28.94
C LEU A 14 13.22 42.11 29.73
N CYS A 15 12.26 42.86 29.19
CA CYS A 15 10.95 43.05 29.80
C CYS A 15 10.13 41.76 29.82
N CYS A 16 10.17 40.93 28.77
CA CYS A 16 9.56 39.59 28.77
C CYS A 16 10.28 38.61 29.73
N ALA A 17 11.60 38.68 29.83
CA ALA A 17 12.36 37.82 30.75
C ALA A 17 12.10 38.18 32.21
N ILE A 18 11.97 39.47 32.55
CA ILE A 18 11.72 39.93 33.93
C ILE A 18 10.26 39.67 34.35
N SER A 19 9.29 39.77 33.44
CA SER A 19 7.90 39.38 33.75
C SER A 19 7.71 37.87 33.93
N LEU A 20 8.62 37.03 33.42
CA LEU A 20 8.66 35.59 33.75
C LEU A 20 9.17 35.31 35.19
N PHE A 21 9.99 36.18 35.77
CA PHE A 21 10.49 36.05 37.16
C PHE A 21 9.55 36.65 38.22
N LEU A 22 8.63 37.53 37.81
CA LEU A 22 7.60 38.14 38.68
C LEU A 22 6.20 37.53 38.47
N ALA A 23 6.08 36.57 37.55
CA ALA A 23 4.86 35.84 37.33
C ALA A 23 4.51 35.02 38.61
N PRO A 24 3.23 34.96 39.03
CA PRO A 24 2.81 34.04 40.07
C PRO A 24 3.32 32.63 39.75
N ASN A 25 3.77 31.87 40.76
CA ASN A 25 4.36 30.53 40.61
C ASN A 25 3.58 29.62 39.64
N ASP A 26 2.26 29.82 39.52
CA ASP A 26 1.39 29.08 38.62
C ASP A 26 1.62 29.41 37.14
N LEU A 27 1.84 30.67 36.75
CA LEU A 27 2.03 31.05 35.35
C LEU A 27 3.43 30.60 34.84
N HIS A 28 4.45 30.66 35.70
CA HIS A 28 5.77 30.11 35.37
C HIS A 28 5.73 28.57 35.22
N ARG A 29 5.01 27.86 36.11
CA ARG A 29 4.78 26.42 35.98
C ARG A 29 4.02 26.06 34.71
N SER A 30 2.98 26.83 34.34
CA SER A 30 2.23 26.62 33.10
C SER A 30 3.08 26.80 31.85
N LEU A 31 3.96 27.82 31.83
CA LEU A 31 4.88 28.05 30.71
C LEU A 31 5.92 26.92 30.57
N VAL A 32 6.52 26.49 31.68
CA VAL A 32 7.49 25.36 31.68
C VAL A 32 6.81 24.05 31.29
N ALA A 33 5.57 23.82 31.75
CA ALA A 33 4.78 22.65 31.35
C ALA A 33 4.44 22.68 29.85
N ALA A 34 4.06 23.84 29.30
CA ALA A 34 3.78 24.01 27.88
C ALA A 34 5.03 23.80 27.00
N THR A 35 6.20 24.31 27.41
CA THR A 35 7.45 24.08 26.68
C THR A 35 7.90 22.63 26.74
N ASN A 36 7.74 21.95 27.89
CA ASN A 36 8.04 20.53 28.03
C ASN A 36 7.08 19.67 27.21
N HIS A 37 5.80 20.05 27.14
CA HIS A 37 4.81 19.37 26.30
C HIS A 37 5.14 19.55 24.81
N ALA A 38 5.44 20.77 24.37
CA ALA A 38 5.83 21.03 22.99
C ALA A 38 7.11 20.29 22.60
N GLN A 39 8.12 20.25 23.48
CA GLN A 39 9.35 19.49 23.23
C GLN A 39 9.07 17.98 23.15
N LYS A 40 8.22 17.44 24.05
CA LYS A 40 7.80 16.04 24.01
C LYS A 40 7.06 15.71 22.72
N ASP A 41 6.14 16.56 22.29
CA ASP A 41 5.39 16.40 21.03
C ASP A 41 6.32 16.46 19.82
N HIS A 42 7.33 17.33 19.83
CA HIS A 42 8.37 17.37 18.80
C HIS A 42 9.25 16.11 18.76
N HIS A 43 9.56 15.49 19.90
CA HIS A 43 10.30 14.23 19.93
C HIS A 43 9.46 13.06 19.44
N VAL A 44 8.19 12.99 19.86
CA VAL A 44 7.24 11.96 19.43
C VAL A 44 6.99 12.04 17.92
N ASN A 45 6.78 13.24 17.37
CA ASN A 45 6.59 13.44 15.93
C ASN A 45 7.83 13.01 15.12
N ARG A 46 9.05 13.31 15.61
CA ARG A 46 10.29 12.82 14.97
C ARG A 46 10.40 11.29 14.95
N ALA A 47 9.98 10.62 16.02
CA ALA A 47 10.03 9.15 16.08
C ALA A 47 9.06 8.51 15.07
N TYR A 48 7.85 9.08 14.90
CA TYR A 48 6.89 8.58 13.91
C TYR A 48 7.33 8.85 12.46
N ASN A 49 7.95 10.00 12.19
CA ASN A 49 8.48 10.30 10.86
C ASN A 49 9.62 9.32 10.50
N ASP A 50 10.56 9.07 11.43
CA ASP A 50 11.63 8.09 11.21
C ASP A 50 11.08 6.67 11.01
N ALA A 51 10.07 6.27 11.79
CA ALA A 51 9.41 4.98 11.62
C ALA A 51 8.72 4.87 10.26
N LEU A 52 8.02 5.93 9.81
CA LEU A 52 7.37 5.99 8.50
C LEU A 52 8.39 5.88 7.36
N SER A 53 9.47 6.65 7.41
CA SER A 53 10.55 6.62 6.42
C SER A 53 11.14 5.22 6.27
N LYS A 54 11.40 4.54 7.40
CA LYS A 54 11.92 3.17 7.40
C LYS A 54 10.90 2.13 6.92
N ALA A 55 9.63 2.29 7.28
CA ALA A 55 8.55 1.42 6.82
C ALA A 55 8.37 1.50 5.30
N ILE A 56 8.56 2.66 4.69
CA ILE A 56 8.53 2.81 3.23
C ILE A 56 9.82 2.29 2.60
N LEU A 57 10.99 2.55 3.21
CA LEU A 57 12.28 2.04 2.74
C LEU A 57 12.32 0.50 2.71
N PHE A 58 11.62 -0.18 3.62
CA PHE A 58 11.48 -1.63 3.62
C PHE A 58 11.03 -2.18 2.27
N PHE A 59 10.08 -1.51 1.59
CA PHE A 59 9.61 -1.95 0.28
C PHE A 59 10.71 -1.93 -0.79
N GLU A 60 11.66 -0.98 -0.74
CA GLU A 60 12.82 -1.02 -1.64
C GLU A 60 13.69 -2.26 -1.44
N GLY A 61 13.80 -2.71 -0.19
CA GLY A 61 14.47 -3.95 0.19
C GLY A 61 13.78 -5.22 -0.33
N GLN A 62 12.49 -5.14 -0.68
CA GLN A 62 11.70 -6.27 -1.20
C GLN A 62 11.58 -6.28 -2.73
N ARG A 63 12.07 -5.26 -3.44
CA ARG A 63 11.91 -5.17 -4.91
C ARG A 63 12.55 -6.36 -5.61
N SER A 64 11.80 -7.06 -6.46
CA SER A 64 12.31 -8.03 -7.43
C SER A 64 12.50 -7.35 -8.79
N GLY A 65 13.34 -7.90 -9.67
CA GLY A 65 13.54 -7.39 -11.02
C GLY A 65 14.75 -6.47 -11.16
N LYS A 66 14.74 -5.68 -12.24
CA LYS A 66 15.78 -4.68 -12.50
C LYS A 66 15.55 -3.45 -11.64
N LEU A 67 16.47 -3.16 -10.72
CA LEU A 67 16.37 -2.06 -9.77
C LEU A 67 16.62 -0.70 -10.45
N PRO A 68 15.96 0.38 -9.99
CA PRO A 68 16.19 1.71 -10.53
C PRO A 68 17.53 2.26 -10.02
N ALA A 69 18.19 3.09 -10.83
CA ALA A 69 19.52 3.60 -10.52
C ALA A 69 19.57 4.50 -9.27
N ASP A 70 18.43 5.08 -8.88
CA ASP A 70 18.23 5.94 -7.72
C ASP A 70 17.70 5.19 -6.47
N GLN A 71 17.71 3.85 -6.48
CA GLN A 71 17.37 3.03 -5.32
C GLN A 71 18.24 3.39 -4.11
N ARG A 72 17.62 3.59 -2.93
CA ARG A 72 18.29 3.92 -1.66
C ARG A 72 18.88 2.68 -0.99
N VAL A 73 18.27 1.51 -1.17
CA VAL A 73 18.74 0.24 -0.61
C VAL A 73 19.85 -0.36 -1.49
N THR A 74 21.10 -0.02 -1.19
CA THR A 74 22.28 -0.32 -2.04
C THR A 74 22.88 -1.71 -1.88
N TRP A 75 22.40 -2.50 -0.91
CA TRP A 75 22.85 -3.89 -0.72
C TRP A 75 22.03 -4.90 -1.53
N ARG A 76 20.94 -4.45 -2.18
CA ARG A 76 20.15 -5.23 -3.15
C ARG A 76 20.68 -5.00 -4.58
N GLY A 77 20.59 -6.03 -5.41
CA GLY A 77 20.92 -5.98 -6.84
C GLY A 77 19.77 -6.47 -7.71
N ASP A 78 20.00 -6.43 -9.03
CA ASP A 78 19.06 -6.94 -10.03
C ASP A 78 18.85 -8.45 -9.85
N SER A 79 17.59 -8.88 -9.83
CA SER A 79 17.23 -10.29 -9.62
C SER A 79 16.01 -10.71 -10.45
N ALA A 80 15.73 -12.01 -10.57
CA ALA A 80 14.52 -12.55 -11.23
C ALA A 80 14.27 -12.02 -12.67
N LEU A 81 15.33 -11.71 -13.41
CA LEU A 81 15.22 -11.03 -14.71
C LEU A 81 14.61 -11.89 -15.84
N ALA A 82 14.42 -13.19 -15.58
CA ALA A 82 13.80 -14.15 -16.48
C ALA A 82 12.34 -14.48 -16.11
N ASP A 83 11.77 -13.82 -15.10
CA ASP A 83 10.39 -14.06 -14.68
C ASP A 83 9.40 -13.86 -15.83
N GLY A 84 8.64 -14.91 -16.15
CA GLY A 84 7.64 -14.92 -17.21
C GLY A 84 8.07 -15.58 -18.53
N GLN A 85 9.36 -15.88 -18.70
CA GLN A 85 9.90 -16.51 -19.92
C GLN A 85 9.20 -17.81 -20.34
N PRO A 86 8.86 -18.76 -19.44
CA PRO A 86 8.19 -20.02 -19.83
C PRO A 86 6.88 -19.83 -20.61
N ASP A 87 6.15 -18.74 -20.33
CA ASP A 87 4.87 -18.41 -20.98
C ASP A 87 5.01 -17.27 -22.00
N ASN A 88 6.23 -16.83 -22.32
CA ASN A 88 6.52 -15.68 -23.18
C ASN A 88 5.79 -14.38 -22.75
N VAL A 89 5.77 -14.14 -21.44
CA VAL A 89 5.25 -12.91 -20.83
C VAL A 89 6.35 -12.22 -20.03
N ASN A 90 6.20 -10.92 -19.77
CA ASN A 90 7.14 -10.19 -18.91
C ASN A 90 6.55 -10.09 -17.50
N LEU A 91 7.09 -10.86 -16.56
CA LEU A 91 6.69 -10.81 -15.15
C LEU A 91 7.82 -10.31 -14.24
N VAL A 92 8.87 -9.68 -14.78
CA VAL A 92 9.94 -9.03 -14.01
C VAL A 92 9.35 -7.89 -13.18
N GLY A 93 9.91 -7.61 -12.00
CA GLY A 93 9.44 -6.55 -11.09
C GLY A 93 8.63 -7.06 -9.90
N GLY A 94 7.87 -6.19 -9.25
CA GLY A 94 7.04 -6.55 -8.10
C GLY A 94 7.86 -6.76 -6.82
N TYR A 95 7.21 -7.29 -5.78
CA TYR A 95 7.84 -7.52 -4.48
C TYR A 95 7.99 -9.01 -4.18
N TYR A 96 9.13 -9.37 -3.59
CA TYR A 96 9.23 -10.60 -2.82
C TYR A 96 8.36 -10.50 -1.58
N ASP A 97 7.70 -11.60 -1.23
CA ASP A 97 6.60 -11.60 -0.28
C ASP A 97 7.07 -11.37 1.17
N ALA A 98 8.08 -12.13 1.62
CA ALA A 98 8.58 -12.06 2.98
C ALA A 98 10.12 -12.13 3.03
N GLY A 99 10.67 -13.15 3.69
CA GLY A 99 12.11 -13.45 3.66
C GLY A 99 12.52 -14.40 2.54
N ASP A 100 11.56 -14.81 1.71
CA ASP A 100 11.71 -15.71 0.58
C ASP A 100 11.78 -14.92 -0.74
N ASN A 101 11.98 -15.63 -1.86
CA ASN A 101 12.06 -15.04 -3.20
C ASN A 101 10.82 -15.34 -4.06
N VAL A 102 9.71 -15.80 -3.45
CA VAL A 102 8.43 -15.98 -4.14
C VAL A 102 7.68 -14.66 -4.25
N LYS A 103 7.02 -14.47 -5.39
CA LYS A 103 6.11 -13.35 -5.61
C LYS A 103 4.67 -13.85 -5.50
N PHE A 104 4.07 -13.69 -4.33
CA PHE A 104 2.65 -13.97 -4.12
C PHE A 104 1.81 -12.74 -4.50
N GLY A 105 1.17 -12.78 -5.65
CA GLY A 105 0.43 -11.66 -6.23
C GLY A 105 -0.80 -11.27 -5.42
N TRP A 106 -1.41 -12.21 -4.70
CA TRP A 106 -2.58 -11.96 -3.87
C TRP A 106 -2.24 -11.07 -2.66
N THR A 107 -1.27 -11.47 -1.82
CA THR A 107 -0.79 -10.68 -0.68
C THR A 107 -0.13 -9.37 -1.10
N MET A 108 0.57 -9.35 -2.24
CA MET A 108 1.10 -8.13 -2.83
C MET A 108 -0.02 -7.14 -3.19
N SER A 109 -1.13 -7.63 -3.75
CA SER A 109 -2.29 -6.79 -4.09
C SER A 109 -2.94 -6.21 -2.84
N TYR A 110 -3.17 -7.04 -1.81
CA TYR A 110 -3.66 -6.58 -0.51
C TYR A 110 -2.76 -5.48 0.07
N THR A 111 -1.46 -5.73 0.15
CA THR A 111 -0.48 -4.77 0.67
C THR A 111 -0.49 -3.47 -0.12
N THR A 112 -0.58 -3.56 -1.45
CA THR A 112 -0.65 -2.39 -2.34
C THR A 112 -1.91 -1.57 -2.07
N SER A 113 -3.07 -2.22 -1.87
CA SER A 113 -4.31 -1.51 -1.53
C SER A 113 -4.20 -0.76 -0.20
N LEU A 114 -3.49 -1.30 0.80
CA LEU A 114 -3.25 -0.61 2.07
C LEU A 114 -2.28 0.57 1.94
N LEU A 115 -1.20 0.43 1.15
CA LEU A 115 -0.31 1.54 0.85
C LEU A 115 -1.07 2.68 0.16
N CYS A 116 -1.98 2.36 -0.76
CA CYS A 116 -2.84 3.35 -1.40
C CYS A 116 -3.81 3.98 -0.40
N TRP A 117 -4.44 3.18 0.46
CA TRP A 117 -5.34 3.69 1.48
C TRP A 117 -4.63 4.67 2.42
N ALA A 118 -3.42 4.33 2.88
CA ALA A 118 -2.60 5.24 3.68
C ALA A 118 -2.24 6.54 2.93
N ALA A 119 -1.87 6.43 1.64
CA ALA A 119 -1.56 7.59 0.80
C ALA A 119 -2.75 8.52 0.58
N ILE A 120 -3.97 7.97 0.52
CA ILE A 120 -5.22 8.72 0.36
C ILE A 120 -5.63 9.37 1.69
N GLU A 121 -5.74 8.57 2.76
CA GLU A 121 -6.26 9.00 4.06
C GLU A 121 -5.30 9.99 4.76
N TYR A 122 -4.00 9.69 4.74
CA TYR A 122 -2.98 10.43 5.51
C TYR A 122 -2.03 11.24 4.61
N ARG A 123 -2.53 11.66 3.44
CA ARG A 123 -1.73 12.38 2.42
C ARG A 123 -0.97 13.56 3.01
N GLN A 124 -1.62 14.37 3.84
CA GLN A 124 -1.02 15.59 4.40
C GLN A 124 0.12 15.28 5.38
N GLN A 125 -0.06 14.28 6.23
CA GLN A 125 0.90 13.84 7.23
C GLN A 125 2.13 13.22 6.55
N ILE A 126 1.90 12.32 5.59
CA ILE A 126 2.97 11.67 4.82
C ILE A 126 3.74 12.70 3.97
N THR A 127 3.05 13.67 3.38
CA THR A 127 3.70 14.79 2.66
C THR A 127 4.53 15.66 3.60
N SER A 128 4.00 15.97 4.79
CA SER A 128 4.72 16.77 5.80
C SER A 128 5.96 16.06 6.35
N ALA A 129 5.95 14.72 6.34
CA ALA A 129 7.11 13.89 6.65
C ALA A 129 8.11 13.78 5.48
N GLY A 130 7.78 14.28 4.27
CA GLY A 130 8.63 14.20 3.08
C GLY A 130 8.61 12.86 2.35
N GLU A 131 7.67 11.95 2.69
CA GLU A 131 7.69 10.56 2.24
C GLU A 131 6.68 10.23 1.12
N ILE A 132 5.86 11.21 0.69
CA ILE A 132 4.79 10.94 -0.29
C ILE A 132 5.29 10.42 -1.63
N GLU A 133 6.43 10.91 -2.11
CA GLU A 133 7.01 10.44 -3.37
C GLU A 133 7.61 9.03 -3.23
N HIS A 134 8.24 8.72 -2.10
CA HIS A 134 8.73 7.36 -1.84
C HIS A 134 7.58 6.37 -1.71
N LEU A 135 6.48 6.75 -1.06
CA LEU A 135 5.28 5.92 -0.98
C LEU A 135 4.66 5.70 -2.38
N ARG A 136 4.58 6.74 -3.21
CA ARG A 136 4.13 6.62 -4.61
C ARG A 136 5.03 5.69 -5.42
N GLN A 137 6.34 5.77 -5.26
CA GLN A 137 7.27 4.84 -5.92
C GLN A 137 7.05 3.40 -5.44
N ALA A 138 6.78 3.19 -4.15
CA ALA A 138 6.47 1.88 -3.61
C ALA A 138 5.17 1.31 -4.20
N ILE A 139 4.11 2.12 -4.30
CA ILE A 139 2.83 1.74 -4.92
C ILE A 139 3.04 1.43 -6.40
N ARG A 140 3.71 2.32 -7.15
CA ARG A 140 3.94 2.15 -8.59
C ARG A 140 4.69 0.86 -8.91
N TRP A 141 5.67 0.50 -8.09
CA TRP A 141 6.45 -0.73 -8.28
C TRP A 141 5.58 -2.00 -8.26
N ALA A 142 4.64 -2.08 -7.32
CA ALA A 142 3.67 -3.17 -7.26
C ALA A 142 2.67 -3.10 -8.41
N THR A 143 2.07 -1.94 -8.65
CA THR A 143 1.03 -1.82 -9.68
C THR A 143 1.57 -2.05 -11.09
N ASP A 144 2.81 -1.69 -11.38
CA ASP A 144 3.48 -2.04 -12.64
C ASP A 144 3.60 -3.55 -12.84
N PHE A 145 3.87 -4.30 -11.77
CA PHE A 145 3.86 -5.76 -11.81
C PHE A 145 2.43 -6.30 -11.99
N LEU A 146 1.44 -5.82 -11.23
CA LEU A 146 0.04 -6.24 -11.37
C LEU A 146 -0.51 -5.98 -12.79
N LEU A 147 -0.17 -4.84 -13.39
CA LEU A 147 -0.53 -4.52 -14.78
C LEU A 147 0.08 -5.50 -15.77
N ARG A 148 1.35 -5.91 -15.57
CA ARG A 148 2.01 -6.92 -16.41
C ARG A 148 1.44 -8.32 -16.20
N SER A 149 1.02 -8.64 -14.97
CA SER A 149 0.38 -9.91 -14.61
C SER A 149 -1.02 -10.07 -15.20
N HIS A 150 -1.73 -8.97 -15.50
CA HIS A 150 -3.03 -8.99 -16.19
C HIS A 150 -2.84 -8.99 -17.71
N THR A 151 -2.69 -10.18 -18.30
CA THR A 151 -2.30 -10.35 -19.71
C THR A 151 -3.48 -10.44 -20.67
N SER A 152 -4.68 -10.74 -20.19
CA SER A 152 -5.92 -10.69 -20.95
C SER A 152 -7.12 -10.52 -20.02
N SER A 153 -8.31 -10.24 -20.56
CA SER A 153 -9.55 -10.09 -19.79
C SER A 153 -9.94 -11.31 -18.95
N THR A 154 -9.31 -12.46 -19.15
CA THR A 154 -9.56 -13.71 -18.41
C THR A 154 -8.26 -14.41 -18.04
N THR A 155 -7.15 -13.69 -17.91
CA THR A 155 -5.86 -14.28 -17.48
C THR A 155 -5.10 -13.31 -16.58
N PHE A 156 -4.82 -13.77 -15.36
CA PHE A 156 -4.04 -13.01 -14.38
C PHE A 156 -3.01 -13.93 -13.72
N TYR A 157 -1.73 -13.57 -13.80
CA TYR A 157 -0.65 -14.29 -13.13
C TYR A 157 -0.62 -13.91 -11.64
N THR A 158 -0.78 -14.91 -10.78
CA THR A 158 -0.95 -14.72 -9.34
C THR A 158 0.28 -15.14 -8.56
N GLN A 159 1.22 -15.86 -9.16
CA GLN A 159 2.45 -16.25 -8.48
C GLN A 159 3.61 -16.49 -9.44
N VAL A 160 4.81 -16.10 -9.02
CA VAL A 160 6.08 -16.43 -9.69
C VAL A 160 7.03 -17.04 -8.68
N GLY A 161 7.29 -18.34 -8.82
CA GLY A 161 8.05 -19.15 -7.88
C GLY A 161 7.36 -20.39 -7.39
N ASP A 162 8.09 -21.50 -7.32
CA ASP A 162 7.68 -22.64 -6.51
C ASP A 162 8.09 -22.41 -5.04
N GLY A 163 7.12 -22.21 -4.16
CA GLY A 163 7.41 -21.87 -2.75
C GLY A 163 8.16 -22.96 -1.99
N ASN A 164 7.91 -24.24 -2.27
CA ASN A 164 8.63 -25.30 -1.57
C ASN A 164 10.11 -25.35 -1.98
N LYS A 165 10.40 -25.13 -3.27
CA LYS A 165 11.78 -25.08 -3.75
C LYS A 165 12.50 -23.83 -3.28
N ASP A 166 11.84 -22.69 -3.37
CA ASP A 166 12.35 -21.41 -2.87
C ASP A 166 12.73 -21.51 -1.38
N HIS A 167 11.82 -22.02 -0.54
CA HIS A 167 12.04 -22.15 0.91
C HIS A 167 13.02 -23.25 1.32
N SER A 168 13.37 -24.15 0.39
CA SER A 168 14.42 -25.15 0.61
C SER A 168 15.84 -24.59 0.40
N CYS A 169 15.96 -23.35 -0.08
CA CYS A 169 17.22 -22.68 -0.33
C CYS A 169 17.35 -21.41 0.54
N TRP A 170 18.55 -21.13 1.02
CA TRP A 170 18.87 -19.87 1.70
C TRP A 170 19.92 -19.13 0.88
N GLU A 171 19.46 -18.21 0.04
CA GLU A 171 20.30 -17.53 -0.93
C GLU A 171 19.87 -16.08 -1.15
N ARG A 172 20.78 -15.30 -1.73
CA ARG A 172 20.46 -13.95 -2.17
C ARG A 172 19.56 -14.03 -3.41
N PRO A 173 18.55 -13.16 -3.58
CA PRO A 173 17.71 -13.15 -4.78
C PRO A 173 18.53 -12.97 -6.06
N GLU A 174 19.67 -12.28 -6.00
CA GLU A 174 20.56 -12.06 -7.14
C GLU A 174 21.28 -13.34 -7.62
N ASP A 175 21.40 -14.36 -6.76
CA ASP A 175 22.06 -15.63 -7.07
C ASP A 175 21.07 -16.77 -7.35
N MET A 176 19.76 -16.50 -7.32
CA MET A 176 18.75 -17.56 -7.24
C MET A 176 18.80 -18.53 -8.42
N ASP A 177 18.80 -19.82 -8.12
CA ASP A 177 18.74 -20.90 -9.12
C ASP A 177 17.48 -21.79 -8.98
N THR A 178 16.62 -21.49 -8.02
CA THR A 178 15.36 -22.20 -7.77
C THR A 178 14.33 -21.98 -8.90
N PRO A 179 13.46 -22.98 -9.20
CA PRO A 179 12.44 -22.87 -10.23
C PRO A 179 11.49 -21.67 -10.03
N ARG A 180 11.41 -20.80 -11.04
CA ARG A 180 10.46 -19.67 -11.11
C ARG A 180 9.12 -20.06 -11.76
N THR A 181 8.47 -21.09 -11.22
CA THR A 181 7.19 -21.61 -11.75
C THR A 181 6.13 -20.52 -11.81
N LEU A 182 5.38 -20.45 -12.92
CA LEU A 182 4.33 -19.46 -13.12
C LEU A 182 2.97 -20.05 -12.77
N TYR A 183 2.20 -19.34 -11.94
CA TYR A 183 0.81 -19.69 -11.64
C TYR A 183 -0.11 -18.55 -12.06
N LYS A 184 -1.25 -18.93 -12.63
CA LYS A 184 -2.24 -17.99 -13.15
C LYS A 184 -3.65 -18.52 -12.96
N ILE A 185 -4.57 -17.59 -12.81
CA ILE A 185 -6.00 -17.85 -12.84
C ILE A 185 -6.53 -17.56 -14.25
N THR A 186 -7.53 -18.35 -14.65
CA THR A 186 -8.22 -18.20 -15.93
C THR A 186 -9.72 -18.38 -15.76
N SER A 187 -10.50 -18.19 -16.83
CA SER A 187 -11.93 -18.52 -16.81
C SER A 187 -12.25 -19.98 -16.47
N GLN A 188 -11.29 -20.91 -16.65
CA GLN A 188 -11.44 -22.34 -16.36
C GLN A 188 -10.88 -22.72 -14.99
N ASN A 189 -9.91 -21.97 -14.49
CA ASN A 189 -9.31 -22.12 -13.17
C ASN A 189 -9.40 -20.77 -12.45
N PRO A 190 -10.57 -20.41 -11.92
CA PRO A 190 -10.80 -19.10 -11.32
C PRO A 190 -10.05 -18.91 -10.00
N GLY A 191 -9.97 -17.66 -9.56
CA GLY A 191 -9.46 -17.25 -8.26
C GLY A 191 -9.94 -15.84 -7.96
N SER A 192 -11.19 -15.75 -7.50
CA SER A 192 -11.89 -14.49 -7.28
C SER A 192 -11.20 -13.62 -6.23
N GLU A 193 -10.58 -14.23 -5.22
CA GLU A 193 -9.80 -13.55 -4.18
C GLU A 193 -8.66 -12.74 -4.81
N ALA A 194 -7.78 -13.42 -5.54
CA ALA A 194 -6.60 -12.82 -6.14
C ALA A 194 -6.96 -11.75 -7.18
N ALA A 195 -7.99 -11.98 -8.00
CA ALA A 195 -8.46 -10.99 -8.97
C ALA A 195 -9.18 -9.80 -8.31
N GLY A 196 -9.96 -10.04 -7.25
CA GLY A 196 -10.67 -9.01 -6.49
C GLY A 196 -9.72 -8.07 -5.76
N ASP A 197 -8.70 -8.61 -5.08
CA ASP A 197 -7.67 -7.79 -4.43
C ASP A 197 -6.79 -7.03 -5.43
N ALA A 198 -6.46 -7.64 -6.57
CA ALA A 198 -5.76 -6.92 -7.64
C ALA A 198 -6.62 -5.78 -8.20
N ALA A 199 -7.93 -5.98 -8.36
CA ALA A 199 -8.85 -4.92 -8.76
C ALA A 199 -8.91 -3.79 -7.72
N ALA A 200 -9.01 -4.13 -6.43
CA ALA A 200 -8.99 -3.17 -5.33
C ALA A 200 -7.70 -2.34 -5.33
N ALA A 201 -6.54 -3.00 -5.42
CA ALA A 201 -5.24 -2.35 -5.44
C ALA A 201 -5.09 -1.35 -6.59
N LEU A 202 -5.47 -1.75 -7.80
CA LEU A 202 -5.37 -0.90 -8.98
C LEU A 202 -6.39 0.23 -8.96
N ALA A 203 -7.60 0.01 -8.44
CA ALA A 203 -8.59 1.06 -8.26
C ALA A 203 -8.10 2.11 -7.23
N ALA A 204 -7.64 1.69 -6.06
CA ALA A 204 -7.08 2.58 -5.04
C ALA A 204 -5.86 3.35 -5.57
N ALA A 205 -4.95 2.68 -6.27
CA ALA A 205 -3.79 3.31 -6.87
C ALA A 205 -4.17 4.36 -7.93
N SER A 206 -5.25 4.14 -8.69
CA SER A 206 -5.71 5.12 -9.68
C SER A 206 -6.01 6.49 -9.03
N MET A 207 -6.56 6.50 -7.82
CA MET A 207 -6.82 7.73 -7.06
C MET A 207 -5.51 8.39 -6.59
N VAL A 208 -4.53 7.61 -6.14
CA VAL A 208 -3.21 8.12 -5.69
C VAL A 208 -2.49 8.86 -6.81
N PHE A 209 -2.60 8.38 -8.05
CA PHE A 209 -1.93 8.94 -9.22
C PHE A 209 -2.76 9.93 -10.04
N GLU A 210 -4.05 10.12 -9.74
CA GLU A 210 -4.99 10.90 -10.56
C GLU A 210 -4.44 12.27 -10.97
N HIS A 211 -3.86 13.02 -10.02
CA HIS A 211 -3.35 14.37 -10.25
C HIS A 211 -1.84 14.46 -10.51
N VAL A 212 -1.13 13.33 -10.55
CA VAL A 212 0.33 13.28 -10.72
C VAL A 212 0.72 12.58 -12.03
N ASP A 213 -0.05 11.58 -12.44
CA ASP A 213 0.09 10.86 -13.70
C ASP A 213 -1.28 10.34 -14.15
N ALA A 214 -2.08 11.23 -14.75
CA ALA A 214 -3.45 10.95 -15.17
C ALA A 214 -3.56 9.81 -16.21
N ALA A 215 -2.55 9.66 -17.07
CA ALA A 215 -2.49 8.57 -18.04
C ALA A 215 -2.30 7.22 -17.33
N TYR A 216 -1.39 7.16 -16.36
CA TYR A 216 -1.19 5.96 -15.55
C TYR A 216 -2.41 5.64 -14.70
N SER A 217 -2.99 6.64 -14.02
CA SER A 217 -4.24 6.51 -13.28
C SER A 217 -5.35 5.90 -14.13
N SER A 218 -5.57 6.41 -15.34
CA SER A 218 -6.59 5.88 -16.27
C SER A 218 -6.32 4.42 -16.66
N LYS A 219 -5.06 4.07 -16.89
CA LYS A 219 -4.64 2.69 -17.19
C LYS A 219 -4.89 1.74 -16.01
N LEU A 220 -4.54 2.16 -14.80
CA LEU A 220 -4.79 1.40 -13.57
C LEU A 220 -6.28 1.12 -13.41
N LEU A 221 -7.11 2.16 -13.52
CA LEU A 221 -8.55 2.05 -13.37
C LEU A 221 -9.19 1.15 -14.45
N GLN A 222 -8.68 1.18 -15.69
CA GLN A 222 -9.14 0.27 -16.75
C GLN A 222 -8.89 -1.19 -16.37
N HIS A 223 -7.67 -1.54 -15.94
CA HIS A 223 -7.34 -2.89 -15.53
C HIS A 223 -8.11 -3.30 -14.27
N ALA A 224 -8.32 -2.39 -13.32
CA ALA A 224 -9.11 -2.65 -12.11
C ALA A 224 -10.55 -3.08 -12.44
N LYS A 225 -11.20 -2.38 -13.37
CA LYS A 225 -12.56 -2.71 -13.84
C LYS A 225 -12.62 -4.09 -14.49
N GLN A 226 -11.64 -4.42 -15.32
CA GLN A 226 -11.55 -5.71 -16.02
C GLN A 226 -11.29 -6.87 -15.05
N LEU A 227 -10.37 -6.69 -14.09
CA LEU A 227 -10.07 -7.71 -13.09
C LEU A 227 -11.25 -7.96 -12.16
N PHE A 228 -11.99 -6.92 -11.78
CA PHE A 228 -13.22 -7.09 -11.01
C PHE A 228 -14.31 -7.84 -11.80
N GLU A 229 -14.51 -7.49 -13.08
CA GLU A 229 -15.44 -8.23 -13.94
C GLU A 229 -15.02 -9.70 -14.07
N PHE A 230 -13.73 -9.96 -14.23
CA PHE A 230 -13.19 -11.31 -14.28
C PHE A 230 -13.43 -12.08 -12.97
N ALA A 231 -13.14 -11.47 -11.83
CA ALA A 231 -13.33 -12.04 -10.50
C ALA A 231 -14.80 -12.40 -10.22
N ASP A 232 -15.73 -11.51 -10.58
CA ASP A 232 -17.15 -11.66 -10.29
C ASP A 232 -17.86 -12.60 -11.28
N LYS A 233 -17.44 -12.58 -12.56
CA LYS A 233 -18.05 -13.42 -13.61
C LYS A 233 -17.64 -14.89 -13.51
N TYR A 234 -16.39 -15.16 -13.13
CA TYR A 234 -15.86 -16.51 -13.00
C TYR A 234 -15.53 -16.78 -11.54
N ARG A 235 -16.57 -17.03 -10.73
CA ARG A 235 -16.41 -17.21 -9.29
C ARG A 235 -15.79 -18.56 -8.95
N GLY A 236 -14.74 -18.54 -8.14
CA GLY A 236 -14.17 -19.74 -7.52
C GLY A 236 -12.95 -19.39 -6.70
N SER A 237 -12.74 -20.17 -5.63
CA SER A 237 -11.68 -19.88 -4.67
C SER A 237 -10.29 -20.19 -5.20
N TYR A 238 -9.37 -19.27 -4.92
CA TYR A 238 -7.98 -19.38 -5.26
C TYR A 238 -7.26 -20.41 -4.36
N GLY A 239 -6.66 -21.43 -4.98
CA GLY A 239 -5.96 -22.50 -4.24
C GLY A 239 -4.46 -22.63 -4.55
N ALA A 240 -3.93 -21.88 -5.53
CA ALA A 240 -2.58 -22.15 -6.05
C ALA A 240 -1.43 -21.78 -5.10
N SER A 241 -1.68 -20.93 -4.10
CA SER A 241 -0.67 -20.49 -3.13
C SER A 241 -0.68 -21.28 -1.81
N CYS A 242 -1.56 -22.28 -1.66
CA CYS A 242 -1.49 -23.21 -0.51
C CYS A 242 -0.23 -24.08 -0.57
N PRO A 243 0.40 -24.41 0.59
CA PRO A 243 -0.05 -24.15 1.96
C PRO A 243 0.38 -22.78 2.53
N PHE A 244 0.95 -21.88 1.73
CA PHE A 244 1.49 -20.60 2.20
C PHE A 244 0.41 -19.56 2.42
N TYR A 245 -0.42 -19.32 1.40
CA TYR A 245 -1.55 -18.40 1.42
C TYR A 245 -2.79 -19.13 0.92
N CYS A 246 -3.57 -19.66 1.86
CA CYS A 246 -4.83 -20.35 1.61
C CYS A 246 -6.02 -19.42 1.86
N SER A 247 -7.05 -19.55 1.03
CA SER A 247 -8.34 -18.90 1.29
C SER A 247 -9.06 -19.58 2.45
N TYR A 248 -9.26 -18.84 3.54
CA TYR A 248 -10.04 -19.30 4.71
C TYR A 248 -11.37 -18.54 4.84
N SER A 249 -11.40 -17.26 4.46
CA SER A 249 -12.57 -16.38 4.47
C SER A 249 -13.53 -16.59 3.30
N GLY A 250 -13.04 -17.12 2.17
CA GLY A 250 -13.76 -17.18 0.89
C GLY A 250 -13.32 -16.06 -0.05
N TYR A 251 -14.15 -15.73 -1.04
CA TYR A 251 -13.89 -14.64 -2.00
C TYR A 251 -14.86 -13.46 -1.87
N GLN A 252 -15.87 -13.61 -1.03
CA GLN A 252 -16.98 -12.67 -0.95
C GLN A 252 -16.49 -11.31 -0.47
N ASP A 253 -15.56 -11.29 0.48
CA ASP A 253 -15.01 -10.07 1.05
C ASP A 253 -14.04 -9.36 0.09
N GLU A 254 -13.29 -10.06 -0.77
CA GLU A 254 -12.50 -9.45 -1.85
C GLU A 254 -13.39 -8.87 -2.94
N LEU A 255 -14.51 -9.51 -3.26
CA LEU A 255 -15.49 -8.93 -4.19
C LEU A 255 -16.12 -7.67 -3.59
N LEU A 256 -16.45 -7.65 -2.30
CA LEU A 256 -16.90 -6.43 -1.63
C LEU A 256 -15.78 -5.37 -1.57
N TRP A 257 -14.53 -5.77 -1.32
CA TRP A 257 -13.38 -4.87 -1.26
C TRP A 257 -13.06 -4.22 -2.61
N GLY A 258 -13.00 -5.02 -3.67
CA GLY A 258 -12.83 -4.56 -5.04
C GLY A 258 -13.95 -3.63 -5.48
N ALA A 259 -15.21 -3.98 -5.19
CA ALA A 259 -16.35 -3.11 -5.48
C ALA A 259 -16.30 -1.80 -4.69
N THR A 260 -15.85 -1.83 -3.43
CA THR A 260 -15.70 -0.63 -2.58
C THR A 260 -14.68 0.33 -3.19
N TRP A 261 -13.48 -0.14 -3.51
CA TRP A 261 -12.46 0.73 -4.12
C TRP A 261 -12.83 1.21 -5.52
N LEU A 262 -13.51 0.38 -6.31
CA LEU A 262 -14.01 0.82 -7.61
C LEU A 262 -15.10 1.87 -7.47
N TYR A 263 -15.94 1.79 -6.44
CA TYR A 263 -16.91 2.84 -6.13
C TYR A 263 -16.20 4.13 -5.70
N GLU A 264 -15.25 4.06 -4.75
CA GLU A 264 -14.44 5.21 -4.33
C GLU A 264 -13.74 5.90 -5.50
N ALA A 265 -13.14 5.12 -6.41
CA ALA A 265 -12.37 5.65 -7.53
C ALA A 265 -13.23 6.22 -8.67
N THR A 266 -14.54 5.92 -8.72
CA THR A 266 -15.38 6.26 -9.90
C THR A 266 -16.67 6.98 -9.60
N GLY A 267 -17.21 6.85 -8.39
CA GLY A 267 -18.59 7.23 -8.06
C GLY A 267 -19.67 6.47 -8.87
N ASP A 268 -19.30 5.41 -9.61
CA ASP A 268 -20.24 4.69 -10.47
C ASP A 268 -21.20 3.86 -9.61
N LYS A 269 -22.49 4.21 -9.68
CA LYS A 269 -23.56 3.60 -8.90
C LYS A 269 -23.69 2.09 -9.12
N LYS A 270 -23.15 1.53 -10.20
CA LYS A 270 -23.15 0.07 -10.39
C LYS A 270 -22.38 -0.66 -9.28
N TYR A 271 -21.27 -0.10 -8.80
CA TYR A 271 -20.46 -0.71 -7.74
C TYR A 271 -21.14 -0.56 -6.39
N HIS A 272 -21.73 0.61 -6.10
CA HIS A 272 -22.61 0.77 -4.94
C HIS A 272 -23.82 -0.20 -4.96
N GLY A 273 -24.44 -0.38 -6.13
CA GLY A 273 -25.53 -1.34 -6.32
C GLY A 273 -25.09 -2.78 -6.08
N TYR A 274 -23.87 -3.13 -6.50
CA TYR A 274 -23.25 -4.43 -6.21
C TYR A 274 -23.07 -4.64 -4.71
N LEU A 275 -22.52 -3.66 -3.99
CA LEU A 275 -22.34 -3.72 -2.53
C LEU A 275 -23.67 -3.88 -1.79
N THR A 276 -24.68 -3.11 -2.20
CA THR A 276 -26.03 -3.17 -1.60
C THR A 276 -26.69 -4.53 -1.85
N SER A 277 -26.55 -5.06 -3.07
CA SER A 277 -27.15 -6.36 -3.46
C SER A 277 -26.48 -7.54 -2.76
N ASN A 278 -25.20 -7.40 -2.38
CA ASN A 278 -24.40 -8.43 -1.73
C ASN A 278 -24.13 -8.13 -0.23
N GLN A 279 -24.91 -7.25 0.40
CA GLN A 279 -24.73 -6.87 1.81
C GLN A 279 -24.80 -8.07 2.78
N GLY A 280 -25.50 -9.15 2.39
CA GLY A 280 -25.59 -10.40 3.16
C GLY A 280 -24.28 -11.19 3.26
N TRP A 281 -23.25 -10.81 2.52
CA TRP A 281 -21.90 -11.36 2.67
C TRP A 281 -21.10 -10.68 3.79
N SER A 282 -21.56 -9.52 4.28
CA SER A 282 -20.94 -8.84 5.42
C SER A 282 -21.33 -9.51 6.73
N GLY A 283 -20.46 -9.44 7.73
CA GLY A 283 -20.67 -10.01 9.05
C GLY A 283 -19.70 -9.46 10.09
N SER A 284 -19.90 -9.85 11.35
CA SER A 284 -18.95 -9.51 12.41
C SER A 284 -17.64 -10.27 12.17
N VAL A 285 -16.52 -9.55 12.21
CA VAL A 285 -15.18 -10.12 12.06
C VAL A 285 -14.26 -9.63 13.17
N SER A 286 -13.28 -10.46 13.53
CA SER A 286 -12.27 -10.13 14.54
C SER A 286 -10.95 -9.64 13.95
N GLU A 287 -10.81 -9.67 12.63
CA GLU A 287 -9.57 -9.34 11.94
C GLU A 287 -9.78 -8.60 10.62
N PHE A 288 -8.73 -7.88 10.23
CA PHE A 288 -8.52 -7.33 8.90
C PHE A 288 -7.15 -7.81 8.43
N SER A 289 -7.11 -8.61 7.37
CA SER A 289 -5.92 -9.34 6.95
C SER A 289 -5.87 -9.48 5.44
N TRP A 290 -4.78 -10.07 4.92
CA TRP A 290 -4.66 -10.41 3.51
C TRP A 290 -5.76 -11.39 3.06
N ASP A 291 -6.29 -12.21 3.97
CA ASP A 291 -7.37 -13.16 3.72
C ASP A 291 -8.76 -12.56 3.96
N ASN A 292 -8.94 -11.71 4.99
CA ASN A 292 -10.25 -11.15 5.34
C ASN A 292 -10.32 -9.62 5.27
N LYS A 293 -11.18 -9.08 4.41
CA LYS A 293 -11.33 -7.64 4.14
C LYS A 293 -12.59 -7.00 4.70
N LEU A 294 -13.46 -7.75 5.37
CA LEU A 294 -14.76 -7.25 5.81
C LEU A 294 -14.66 -6.03 6.72
N ALA A 295 -13.73 -6.01 7.68
CA ALA A 295 -13.52 -4.85 8.54
C ALA A 295 -13.10 -3.59 7.75
N GLY A 296 -12.27 -3.75 6.71
CA GLY A 296 -11.88 -2.67 5.81
C GLY A 296 -13.07 -2.16 4.98
N VAL A 297 -13.83 -3.07 4.38
CA VAL A 297 -15.07 -2.76 3.64
C VAL A 297 -16.05 -1.97 4.50
N GLN A 298 -16.34 -2.47 5.70
CA GLN A 298 -17.26 -1.83 6.65
C GLN A 298 -16.80 -0.43 7.03
N THR A 299 -15.50 -0.25 7.28
CA THR A 299 -14.90 1.04 7.63
C THR A 299 -15.04 2.06 6.50
N LEU A 300 -14.74 1.67 5.26
CA LEU A 300 -14.88 2.55 4.10
C LEU A 300 -16.35 2.90 3.84
N LEU A 301 -17.25 1.92 3.84
CA LEU A 301 -18.67 2.17 3.54
C LEU A 301 -19.38 2.98 4.60
N ALA A 302 -18.98 2.87 5.88
CA ALA A 302 -19.48 3.74 6.94
C ALA A 302 -19.15 5.22 6.67
N LYS A 303 -18.03 5.54 6.01
CA LYS A 303 -17.67 6.92 5.67
C LYS A 303 -18.51 7.51 4.53
N VAL A 304 -18.97 6.67 3.60
CA VAL A 304 -19.70 7.13 2.41
C VAL A 304 -21.21 7.23 2.67
N THR A 305 -21.71 6.54 3.68
CA THR A 305 -23.13 6.50 4.04
C THR A 305 -23.53 7.47 5.15
N LEU A 306 -22.55 8.06 5.85
CA LEU A 306 -22.73 9.11 6.87
C LEU A 306 -22.47 10.50 6.27
#